data_AF-A0A1D3CVI2-F1
#
_entry.id   AF-A0A1D3CVI2-F1
#
_cell.length_a   1.000
_cell.length_b   1.000
_cell.length_c   1.000
_cell.angle_alpha   90.00
_cell.angle_beta   90.00
_cell.angle_gamma   90.00
#
_symmetry.space_group_name_H-M   'P 1'
#
loop_
_entity.id
_entity.type
_entity.pdbx_description
1 polymer ?
#
loop_
_entity_poly.entity_id
_entity_poly.type
_entity_poly.pdbx_seq_one_letter_code
_entity_poly.pdbx_strand_id
1 'polypeptide(L)'
;MFACCCAESAAPAEVHTEERHDGGDESPGDAKLGGAASTAAVSSSAGSKSSGMGQRDGSADAEEVTVGTGQKVVIHPVKKQEAPAKKPMTAPAVERARRTSAPMQCPLDEGIYLMYSSEMDSIYAQWSTSPEPSALAWLKPSVAVPRHKFKEDGKYYEGWIKFVCIANELPSKLMLLDNFGACGAPDVQVLQLASPGDASSAGTEYVAQPIGEYNALYDLKNIKAIAIVPVTSTLIPIGQPITPQKFLQMGQGEGGAQAINMR
;
A
#
# COMPACT_ATOMS: atom_id res chain seq x y z
N MET A 1 0.00 50.74 2.94
CA MET A 1 -0.10 50.96 1.48
C MET A 1 -0.43 49.62 0.87
N PHE A 2 -1.70 49.42 0.49
CA PHE A 2 -2.18 48.19 -0.14
C PHE A 2 -2.29 48.44 -1.63
N ALA A 3 -1.50 47.73 -2.43
CA ALA A 3 -1.59 47.73 -3.88
C ALA A 3 -1.01 46.43 -4.43
N CYS A 4 -1.87 45.55 -4.92
CA CYS A 4 -1.58 44.69 -6.07
C CYS A 4 -2.89 44.21 -6.68
N CYS A 5 -3.35 44.97 -7.67
CA CYS A 5 -4.12 44.48 -8.79
C CYS A 5 -3.16 43.74 -9.74
N CYS A 6 -3.56 42.59 -10.26
CA CYS A 6 -3.80 42.38 -11.70
C CYS A 6 -4.00 40.89 -11.97
N ALA A 7 -5.26 40.56 -12.25
CA ALA A 7 -5.66 39.36 -12.95
C ALA A 7 -5.28 39.50 -14.43
N GLU A 8 -4.65 38.48 -15.01
CA GLU A 8 -4.49 38.36 -16.45
C GLU A 8 -5.10 37.03 -16.90
N SER A 9 -6.22 37.14 -17.61
CA SER A 9 -6.92 36.05 -18.26
C SER A 9 -6.14 35.61 -19.49
N ALA A 10 -5.68 34.35 -19.53
CA ALA A 10 -5.21 33.72 -20.75
C ALA A 10 -6.38 33.01 -21.45
N ALA A 11 -6.66 33.44 -22.68
CA ALA A 11 -7.67 32.87 -23.57
C ALA A 11 -7.27 31.47 -24.09
N PRO A 12 -8.25 30.61 -24.44
CA PRO A 12 -7.99 29.29 -24.99
C PRO A 12 -7.48 29.37 -26.43
N ALA A 13 -6.38 28.67 -26.72
CA ALA A 13 -5.86 28.52 -28.08
C ALA A 13 -6.75 27.55 -28.89
N GLU A 14 -7.27 28.04 -30.02
CA GLU A 14 -7.85 27.24 -31.09
C GLU A 14 -6.78 26.30 -31.67
N VAL A 15 -7.03 24.99 -31.63
CA VAL A 15 -6.24 23.98 -32.34
C VAL A 15 -6.83 23.83 -33.73
N HIS A 16 -6.08 24.26 -34.74
CA HIS A 16 -6.39 24.05 -36.15
C HIS A 16 -5.94 22.64 -36.56
N THR A 17 -6.88 21.76 -36.88
CA THR A 17 -6.62 20.44 -37.48
C THR A 17 -6.50 20.60 -39.00
N GLU A 18 -5.28 20.54 -39.53
CA GLU A 18 -5.07 20.31 -40.97
C GLU A 18 -5.05 18.80 -41.25
N GLU A 19 -6.06 18.38 -41.99
CA GLU A 19 -6.23 17.07 -42.59
C GLU A 19 -5.32 16.97 -43.83
N ARG A 20 -4.40 15.99 -43.87
CA ARG A 20 -3.64 15.66 -45.09
C ARG A 20 -3.77 14.18 -45.41
N HIS A 21 -4.51 13.90 -46.48
CA HIS A 21 -4.71 12.59 -47.08
C HIS A 21 -3.56 12.22 -48.04
N ASP A 22 -3.20 10.95 -47.97
CA ASP A 22 -2.72 10.01 -49.01
C ASP A 22 -1.57 10.35 -49.98
N GLY A 23 -0.77 9.30 -50.23
CA GLY A 23 0.17 9.21 -51.35
C GLY A 23 1.37 8.33 -51.03
N GLY A 24 1.25 7.02 -51.29
CA GLY A 24 2.33 6.05 -51.13
C GLY A 24 3.46 6.19 -52.15
N ASP A 25 4.58 5.53 -51.86
CA ASP A 25 5.48 4.96 -52.87
C ASP A 25 6.38 3.90 -52.21
N GLU A 26 6.49 2.74 -52.85
CA GLU A 26 7.35 1.63 -52.49
C GLU A 26 8.77 1.86 -53.03
N SER A 27 9.82 1.69 -52.21
CA SER A 27 11.10 1.16 -52.70
C SER A 27 12.05 0.71 -51.59
N PRO A 28 12.70 -0.47 -51.74
CA PRO A 28 13.71 -0.96 -50.81
C PRO A 28 15.11 -0.49 -51.23
N GLY A 29 15.93 -0.10 -50.25
CA GLY A 29 17.32 0.28 -50.47
C GLY A 29 18.20 -0.05 -49.26
N ASP A 30 18.98 -1.12 -49.39
CA ASP A 30 20.14 -1.47 -48.57
C ASP A 30 21.19 -0.34 -48.51
N ALA A 31 21.69 0.01 -47.31
CA ALA A 31 23.09 0.39 -47.07
C ALA A 31 23.42 0.64 -45.57
N LYS A 32 24.10 -0.33 -44.95
CA LYS A 32 25.49 -0.24 -44.44
C LYS A 32 25.95 0.96 -43.56
N LEU A 33 26.32 0.60 -42.32
CA LEU A 33 27.42 1.07 -41.43
C LEU A 33 27.59 2.57 -41.10
N GLY A 34 27.81 2.84 -39.81
CA GLY A 34 28.65 3.95 -39.34
C GLY A 34 28.25 4.50 -37.99
N GLY A 35 29.02 4.20 -36.95
CA GLY A 35 28.80 4.72 -35.60
C GLY A 35 29.29 6.15 -35.39
N ALA A 36 28.96 6.74 -34.25
CA ALA A 36 29.78 7.71 -33.53
C ALA A 36 29.24 7.90 -32.11
N ALA A 37 30.14 7.76 -31.14
CA ALA A 37 29.96 8.19 -29.77
C ALA A 37 29.92 9.73 -29.70
N SER A 38 29.15 10.27 -28.74
CA SER A 38 29.34 11.63 -28.24
C SER A 38 29.21 11.65 -26.72
N THR A 39 30.38 11.80 -26.10
CA THR A 39 30.62 12.28 -24.74
C THR A 39 30.29 13.77 -24.63
N ALA A 40 29.63 14.19 -23.55
CA ALA A 40 29.85 15.50 -22.93
C ALA A 40 29.39 15.51 -21.46
N ALA A 41 30.35 15.77 -20.57
CA ALA A 41 30.18 16.32 -19.22
C ALA A 41 29.59 17.76 -19.30
N VAL A 42 29.17 18.48 -18.25
CA VAL A 42 29.90 18.88 -17.03
C VAL A 42 28.95 19.62 -16.04
N SER A 43 29.35 19.65 -14.75
CA SER A 43 29.25 20.76 -13.76
C SER A 43 27.90 21.08 -13.10
N SER A 44 27.65 20.83 -11.80
CA SER A 44 28.23 21.36 -10.53
C SER A 44 27.67 22.72 -10.04
N SER A 45 27.04 22.74 -8.85
CA SER A 45 27.15 23.76 -7.77
C SER A 45 26.07 23.48 -6.70
N ALA A 46 26.40 23.10 -5.46
CA ALA A 46 26.98 23.87 -4.35
C ALA A 46 26.04 24.98 -3.82
N GLY A 47 25.54 24.80 -2.59
CA GLY A 47 24.71 25.80 -1.91
C GLY A 47 24.37 25.44 -0.45
N SER A 48 25.36 25.48 0.42
CA SER A 48 25.23 25.43 1.88
C SER A 48 24.60 26.70 2.47
N LYS A 49 23.90 26.58 3.61
CA LYS A 49 23.83 27.49 4.81
C LYS A 49 22.61 27.12 5.66
N SER A 50 22.72 26.59 6.89
CA SER A 50 23.21 27.14 8.17
C SER A 50 22.15 27.92 8.98
N SER A 51 22.20 27.69 10.31
CA SER A 51 21.59 28.45 11.44
C SER A 51 20.08 28.24 11.69
N GLY A 52 19.59 28.10 12.93
CA GLY A 52 20.23 28.25 14.23
C GLY A 52 19.30 27.92 15.41
N MET A 53 19.93 27.86 16.59
CA MET A 53 19.46 27.98 17.98
C MET A 53 17.97 27.94 18.32
N GLY A 54 17.66 27.14 19.34
CA GLY A 54 16.45 27.28 20.14
C GLY A 54 16.39 26.34 21.35
N GLN A 55 17.29 26.52 22.32
CA GLN A 55 17.11 25.99 23.68
C GLN A 55 15.90 26.65 24.34
N ARG A 56 15.01 25.86 24.96
CA ARG A 56 14.26 26.26 26.16
C ARG A 56 14.08 25.07 27.09
N ASP A 57 14.80 25.16 28.21
CA ASP A 57 14.47 24.51 29.47
C ASP A 57 13.13 25.06 30.00
N GLY A 58 12.34 24.17 30.60
CA GLY A 58 11.09 24.48 31.26
C GLY A 58 10.82 23.43 32.33
N SER A 59 11.26 23.76 33.54
CA SER A 59 11.13 23.02 34.80
C SER A 59 9.75 23.17 35.46
N ALA A 60 9.47 22.22 36.38
CA ALA A 60 8.46 22.25 37.46
C ALA A 60 7.00 22.04 36.99
N ASP A 61 6.12 21.34 37.71
CA ASP A 61 6.05 21.17 39.16
C ASP A 61 5.37 19.85 39.53
N ALA A 62 5.70 19.36 40.72
CA ALA A 62 5.01 18.26 41.38
C ALA A 62 3.78 18.81 42.10
N GLU A 63 2.61 18.18 41.92
CA GLU A 63 1.52 18.30 42.90
C GLU A 63 1.18 16.92 43.45
N GLU A 64 1.73 16.66 44.64
CA GLU A 64 1.20 15.75 45.63
C GLU A 64 0.17 16.51 46.46
N VAL A 65 -1.08 16.04 46.48
CA VAL A 65 -2.09 16.50 47.43
C VAL A 65 -2.60 15.30 48.21
N THR A 66 -2.25 15.29 49.50
CA THR A 66 -2.59 14.27 50.48
C THR A 66 -3.37 14.93 51.61
N VAL A 67 -4.71 14.85 51.62
CA VAL A 67 -5.58 15.01 52.82
C VAL A 67 -6.90 14.33 52.43
N GLY A 68 -7.43 13.30 53.09
CA GLY A 68 -7.49 13.03 54.51
C GLY A 68 -8.96 13.08 54.90
N THR A 69 -9.59 11.92 55.16
CA THR A 69 -10.76 11.87 56.04
C THR A 69 -10.98 10.42 56.50
N GLY A 70 -10.77 10.22 57.79
CA GLY A 70 -10.97 8.94 58.44
C GLY A 70 -12.45 8.56 58.48
N GLN A 71 -12.75 7.38 57.96
CA GLN A 71 -13.91 6.61 58.39
C GLN A 71 -13.43 5.22 58.80
N LYS A 72 -13.42 5.01 60.11
CA LYS A 72 -13.16 3.72 60.75
C LYS A 72 -14.42 2.86 60.61
N VAL A 73 -14.52 2.10 59.53
CA VAL A 73 -15.59 1.10 59.36
C VAL A 73 -15.24 -0.12 60.19
N VAL A 74 -15.94 -0.28 61.31
CA VAL A 74 -15.92 -1.47 62.16
C VAL A 74 -16.73 -2.56 61.46
N ILE A 75 -16.04 -3.49 60.79
CA ILE A 75 -16.68 -4.65 60.17
C ILE A 75 -16.77 -5.76 61.21
N HIS A 76 -18.00 -6.04 61.67
CA HIS A 76 -18.30 -7.20 62.50
C HIS A 76 -18.21 -8.50 61.68
N PRO A 77 -17.52 -9.56 62.17
CA PRO A 77 -17.48 -10.84 61.49
C PRO A 77 -18.81 -11.59 61.66
N VAL A 78 -19.61 -11.64 60.60
CA VAL A 78 -20.83 -12.47 60.57
C VAL A 78 -20.47 -13.90 60.20
N LYS A 79 -20.95 -14.81 61.05
CA LYS A 79 -20.72 -16.26 61.01
C LYS A 79 -21.17 -16.88 59.68
N LYS A 80 -20.34 -17.83 59.22
CA LYS A 80 -20.62 -18.86 58.21
C LYS A 80 -22.08 -19.36 58.28
N GLN A 81 -22.78 -19.20 57.17
CA GLN A 81 -23.92 -20.05 56.82
C GLN A 81 -23.53 -20.81 55.55
N GLU A 82 -23.27 -22.10 55.75
CA GLU A 82 -22.87 -23.06 54.73
C GLU A 82 -24.04 -23.33 53.79
N ALA A 83 -23.92 -22.87 52.54
CA ALA A 83 -24.88 -23.13 51.48
C ALA A 83 -24.43 -24.37 50.67
N PRO A 84 -25.37 -25.23 50.24
CA PRO A 84 -25.06 -26.51 49.62
C PRO A 84 -24.33 -26.33 48.30
N ALA A 85 -23.30 -27.17 48.09
CA ALA A 85 -22.42 -27.17 46.93
C ALA A 85 -23.21 -27.18 45.61
N LYS A 86 -23.24 -26.03 44.92
CA LYS A 86 -23.65 -25.98 43.52
C LYS A 86 -22.55 -26.64 42.71
N LYS A 87 -22.88 -27.78 42.11
CA LYS A 87 -22.04 -28.47 41.11
C LYS A 87 -21.53 -27.42 40.11
N PRO A 88 -20.24 -27.39 39.77
CA PRO A 88 -19.76 -26.48 38.74
C PRO A 88 -20.47 -26.86 37.45
N MET A 89 -21.34 -25.95 36.99
CA MET A 89 -22.00 -26.07 35.71
C MET A 89 -20.89 -25.87 34.68
N THR A 90 -20.42 -26.98 34.10
CA THR A 90 -19.39 -27.01 33.08
C THR A 90 -19.83 -26.05 31.97
N ALA A 91 -19.19 -24.88 31.90
CA ALA A 91 -19.39 -23.97 30.79
C ALA A 91 -19.07 -24.75 29.51
N PRO A 92 -19.89 -24.67 28.45
CA PRO A 92 -19.47 -25.20 27.16
C PRO A 92 -18.16 -24.51 26.85
N ALA A 93 -17.10 -25.32 26.66
CA ALA A 93 -15.85 -24.83 26.12
C ALA A 93 -16.21 -24.14 24.81
N VAL A 94 -16.27 -22.81 24.84
CA VAL A 94 -16.31 -22.00 23.63
C VAL A 94 -14.95 -22.26 23.02
N GLU A 95 -14.92 -23.30 22.21
CA GLU A 95 -13.93 -23.56 21.21
C GLU A 95 -13.96 -22.31 20.33
N ARG A 96 -13.18 -21.34 20.80
CA ARG A 96 -12.88 -20.07 20.17
C ARG A 96 -12.39 -20.48 18.81
N ALA A 97 -13.32 -20.52 17.87
CA ALA A 97 -13.12 -20.97 16.50
C ALA A 97 -11.82 -20.31 16.08
N ARG A 98 -10.75 -21.11 16.08
CA ARG A 98 -9.52 -20.73 15.45
C ARG A 98 -10.00 -20.53 14.03
N ARG A 99 -10.17 -19.27 13.64
CA ARG A 99 -10.24 -18.84 12.26
C ARG A 99 -8.89 -19.26 11.69
N THR A 100 -8.72 -20.55 11.45
CA THR A 100 -7.78 -21.06 10.48
C THR A 100 -8.39 -20.57 9.19
N SER A 101 -7.97 -19.36 8.81
CA SER A 101 -8.15 -18.77 7.50
C SER A 101 -7.44 -19.68 6.52
N ALA A 102 -8.02 -20.86 6.28
CA ALA A 102 -7.70 -21.63 5.10
C ALA A 102 -8.02 -20.70 3.93
N PRO A 103 -7.07 -20.44 3.03
CA PRO A 103 -7.32 -19.65 1.84
C PRO A 103 -8.46 -20.33 1.08
N MET A 104 -9.66 -19.77 1.16
CA MET A 104 -10.76 -20.24 0.35
C MET A 104 -10.40 -19.87 -1.08
N GLN A 105 -10.20 -20.86 -1.95
CA GLN A 105 -10.15 -20.67 -3.39
C GLN A 105 -11.47 -20.00 -3.79
N CYS A 106 -11.43 -18.68 -3.94
CA CYS A 106 -12.57 -17.90 -4.34
C CYS A 106 -12.66 -18.00 -5.86
N PRO A 107 -13.77 -18.49 -6.43
CA PRO A 107 -13.95 -18.40 -7.88
C PRO A 107 -13.82 -16.93 -8.30
N LEU A 108 -13.12 -16.71 -9.41
CA LEU A 108 -13.01 -15.40 -10.03
C LEU A 108 -14.41 -14.98 -10.49
N ASP A 109 -14.74 -13.72 -10.26
CA ASP A 109 -16.07 -13.14 -10.50
C ASP A 109 -15.92 -11.68 -10.96
N GLU A 110 -16.98 -10.89 -10.95
CA GLU A 110 -16.88 -9.46 -11.21
C GLU A 110 -15.89 -8.75 -10.26
N GLY A 111 -15.14 -7.81 -10.81
CA GLY A 111 -14.19 -7.02 -10.04
C GLY A 111 -13.21 -6.26 -10.92
N ILE A 112 -12.11 -5.83 -10.31
CA ILE A 112 -11.06 -5.06 -11.00
C ILE A 112 -9.87 -5.98 -11.25
N TYR A 113 -9.52 -6.13 -12.51
CA TYR A 113 -8.41 -6.97 -12.96
C TYR A 113 -7.22 -6.11 -13.33
N LEU A 114 -6.03 -6.54 -12.94
CA LEU A 114 -4.77 -5.91 -13.32
C LEU A 114 -4.19 -6.63 -14.52
N MET A 115 -4.01 -5.90 -15.61
CA MET A 115 -3.58 -6.45 -16.91
C MET A 115 -2.25 -5.83 -17.30
N TYR A 116 -1.41 -6.58 -18.01
CA TYR A 116 -0.14 -6.10 -18.54
C TYR A 116 -0.18 -5.97 -20.06
N SER A 117 0.34 -4.87 -20.58
CA SER A 117 0.57 -4.62 -21.99
C SER A 117 2.07 -4.71 -22.27
N SER A 118 2.49 -5.77 -22.95
CA SER A 118 3.89 -5.98 -23.36
C SER A 118 4.35 -4.98 -24.41
N GLU A 119 3.45 -4.46 -25.23
CA GLU A 119 3.75 -3.44 -26.25
C GLU A 119 4.19 -2.11 -25.63
N MET A 120 3.61 -1.75 -24.48
CA MET A 120 3.84 -0.47 -23.81
C MET A 120 4.67 -0.59 -22.54
N ASP A 121 5.06 -1.82 -22.15
CA ASP A 121 5.69 -2.14 -20.85
C ASP A 121 4.94 -1.47 -19.68
N SER A 122 3.61 -1.56 -19.72
CA SER A 122 2.72 -0.86 -18.81
C SER A 122 1.63 -1.78 -18.29
N ILE A 123 1.06 -1.42 -17.15
CA ILE A 123 -0.11 -2.11 -16.62
C ILE A 123 -1.30 -1.17 -16.55
N TYR A 124 -2.48 -1.76 -16.60
CA TYR A 124 -3.73 -1.05 -16.46
C TYR A 124 -4.72 -1.85 -15.63
N ALA A 125 -5.56 -1.12 -14.90
CA ALA A 125 -6.66 -1.68 -14.13
C ALA A 125 -7.96 -1.60 -14.94
N GLN A 126 -8.68 -2.71 -15.07
CA GLN A 126 -9.93 -2.78 -15.80
C GLN A 126 -11.02 -3.44 -14.95
N TRP A 127 -12.20 -2.81 -14.90
CA TRP A 127 -13.39 -3.48 -14.37
C TRP A 127 -13.90 -4.52 -15.38
N SER A 128 -14.11 -5.76 -14.94
CA SER A 128 -14.75 -6.79 -15.75
C SER A 128 -15.84 -7.53 -14.97
N THR A 129 -16.87 -7.97 -15.68
CA THR A 129 -17.94 -8.84 -15.15
C THR A 129 -17.64 -10.33 -15.39
N SER A 130 -16.51 -10.63 -16.01
CA SER A 130 -16.05 -11.98 -16.29
C SER A 130 -14.57 -12.12 -15.89
N PRO A 131 -14.11 -13.33 -15.55
CA PRO A 131 -12.70 -13.59 -15.32
C PRO A 131 -11.85 -13.23 -16.54
N GLU A 132 -10.79 -12.47 -16.34
CA GLU A 132 -9.82 -12.12 -17.38
C GLU A 132 -8.63 -13.10 -17.34
N PRO A 133 -8.39 -13.89 -18.39
CA PRO A 133 -7.39 -14.96 -18.37
C PRO A 133 -5.94 -14.45 -18.32
N SER A 134 -5.70 -13.22 -18.76
CA SER A 134 -4.37 -12.57 -18.75
C SER A 134 -4.20 -11.58 -17.59
N ALA A 135 -5.02 -11.69 -16.54
CA ALA A 135 -4.88 -10.83 -15.37
C ALA A 135 -3.76 -11.33 -14.45
N LEU A 136 -2.97 -10.40 -13.91
CA LEU A 136 -1.90 -10.63 -12.94
C LEU A 136 -2.40 -10.59 -11.49
N ALA A 137 -3.46 -9.81 -11.25
CA ALA A 137 -4.10 -9.68 -9.96
C ALA A 137 -5.56 -9.31 -10.11
N TRP A 138 -6.33 -9.55 -9.06
CA TRP A 138 -7.76 -9.26 -9.00
C TRP A 138 -8.10 -8.59 -7.67
N LEU A 139 -8.86 -7.51 -7.73
CA LEU A 139 -9.53 -6.93 -6.57
C LEU A 139 -10.98 -7.39 -6.58
N LYS A 140 -11.37 -8.08 -5.50
CA LYS A 140 -12.76 -8.40 -5.20
C LYS A 140 -13.38 -7.29 -4.36
N PRO A 141 -14.25 -6.45 -4.91
CA PRO A 141 -14.88 -5.38 -4.15
C PRO A 141 -15.84 -5.97 -3.11
N SER A 142 -15.88 -5.38 -1.93
CA SER A 142 -16.85 -5.73 -0.87
C SER A 142 -18.12 -4.89 -0.96
N VAL A 143 -18.11 -3.85 -1.80
CA VAL A 143 -19.21 -2.91 -2.04
C VAL A 143 -19.35 -2.67 -3.54
N ALA A 144 -20.55 -2.31 -3.99
CA ALA A 144 -20.79 -1.99 -5.39
C ALA A 144 -19.94 -0.80 -5.83
N VAL A 145 -19.22 -0.96 -6.94
CA VAL A 145 -18.30 0.07 -7.46
C VAL A 145 -18.82 0.62 -8.80
N PRO A 146 -18.84 1.94 -9.00
CA PRO A 146 -19.19 2.53 -10.29
C PRO A 146 -18.19 2.15 -11.41
N ARG A 147 -18.70 1.58 -12.51
CA ARG A 147 -17.89 1.05 -13.63
C ARG A 147 -16.98 2.08 -14.32
N HIS A 148 -17.38 3.34 -14.33
CA HIS A 148 -16.68 4.40 -15.08
C HIS A 148 -15.40 4.91 -14.39
N LYS A 149 -15.03 4.37 -13.22
CA LYS A 149 -13.91 4.88 -12.42
C LYS A 149 -12.54 4.29 -12.78
N PHE A 150 -12.46 3.22 -13.55
CA PHE A 150 -11.19 2.47 -13.72
C PHE A 150 -10.70 2.52 -15.15
N LYS A 151 -9.86 3.51 -15.40
CA LYS A 151 -8.88 3.47 -16.47
C LYS A 151 -7.65 4.21 -15.96
N GLU A 152 -6.87 3.50 -15.16
CA GLU A 152 -5.58 4.00 -14.70
C GLU A 152 -4.47 3.30 -15.48
N ASP A 153 -3.64 4.10 -16.11
CA ASP A 153 -2.41 3.69 -16.76
C ASP A 153 -1.21 4.13 -15.91
N GLY A 154 -0.15 3.33 -15.96
CA GLY A 154 1.08 3.62 -15.25
C GLY A 154 2.22 2.75 -15.73
N LYS A 155 3.43 3.23 -15.46
CA LYS A 155 4.63 2.39 -15.55
C LYS A 155 4.46 1.18 -14.64
N TYR A 156 5.03 0.05 -15.02
CA TYR A 156 4.82 -1.25 -14.39
C TYR A 156 4.70 -1.21 -12.85
N TYR A 157 5.74 -0.83 -12.10
CA TYR A 157 5.69 -0.79 -10.63
C TYR A 157 4.76 0.27 -10.05
N GLU A 158 4.67 1.44 -10.68
CA GLU A 158 3.79 2.53 -10.22
C GLU A 158 2.32 2.16 -10.39
N GLY A 159 1.97 1.54 -11.52
CA GLY A 159 0.64 1.02 -11.77
C GLY A 159 0.25 -0.04 -10.74
N TRP A 160 1.19 -0.90 -10.33
CA TRP A 160 0.93 -1.92 -9.32
C TRP A 160 0.59 -1.28 -7.98
N ILE A 161 1.35 -0.25 -7.60
CA ILE A 161 1.10 0.54 -6.39
C ILE A 161 -0.28 1.19 -6.44
N LYS A 162 -0.63 1.86 -7.55
CA LYS A 162 -1.96 2.47 -7.74
C LYS A 162 -3.07 1.43 -7.62
N PHE A 163 -2.92 0.29 -8.30
CA PHE A 163 -3.87 -0.82 -8.23
C PHE A 163 -4.08 -1.32 -6.79
N VAL A 164 -3.02 -1.52 -6.01
CA VAL A 164 -3.15 -1.91 -4.60
C VAL A 164 -3.80 -0.81 -3.75
N CYS A 165 -3.53 0.47 -4.05
CA CYS A 165 -4.17 1.59 -3.36
C CYS A 165 -5.70 1.65 -3.61
N ILE A 166 -6.18 1.26 -4.80
CA ILE A 166 -7.62 1.14 -5.09
C ILE A 166 -8.32 0.24 -4.05
N ALA A 167 -7.66 -0.82 -3.57
CA ALA A 167 -8.22 -1.74 -2.57
C ALA A 167 -8.48 -1.09 -1.20
N ASN A 168 -7.84 0.05 -0.92
CA ASN A 168 -8.07 0.83 0.31
C ASN A 168 -9.09 1.92 0.10
N GLU A 169 -9.13 2.54 -1.09
CA GLU A 169 -10.15 3.53 -1.45
C GLU A 169 -11.53 2.88 -1.58
N LEU A 170 -11.56 1.66 -2.09
CA LEU A 170 -12.75 0.84 -2.24
C LEU A 170 -12.55 -0.39 -1.37
N PRO A 171 -13.36 -0.61 -0.33
CA PRO A 171 -13.23 -1.77 0.54
C PRO A 171 -13.17 -3.08 -0.25
N SER A 172 -11.97 -3.58 -0.55
CA SER A 172 -11.75 -4.69 -1.48
C SER A 172 -10.72 -5.65 -0.90
N LYS A 173 -10.74 -6.88 -1.41
CA LYS A 173 -9.72 -7.88 -1.12
C LYS A 173 -8.85 -8.07 -2.36
N LEU A 174 -7.55 -8.19 -2.15
CA LEU A 174 -6.58 -8.44 -3.21
C LEU A 174 -6.35 -9.94 -3.38
N MET A 175 -6.28 -10.41 -4.62
CA MET A 175 -5.80 -11.73 -4.97
C MET A 175 -4.70 -11.61 -6.01
N LEU A 176 -3.54 -12.24 -5.77
CA LEU A 176 -2.50 -12.39 -6.78
C LEU A 176 -2.81 -13.62 -7.63
N LEU A 177 -2.67 -13.50 -8.95
CA LEU A 177 -2.94 -14.57 -9.90
C LEU A 177 -1.63 -15.13 -10.44
N ASP A 178 -1.58 -16.43 -10.67
CA ASP A 178 -0.40 -17.13 -11.18
C ASP A 178 -0.35 -17.11 -12.71
N ASN A 179 -0.23 -15.91 -13.28
CA ASN A 179 -0.32 -15.68 -14.74
C ASN A 179 0.84 -14.86 -15.31
N PHE A 180 1.84 -14.50 -14.50
CA PHE A 180 2.95 -13.62 -14.91
C PHE A 180 3.68 -14.14 -16.15
N GLY A 181 4.08 -15.41 -16.13
CA GLY A 181 4.76 -16.05 -17.26
C GLY A 181 3.90 -16.14 -18.53
N ALA A 182 2.59 -16.42 -18.38
CA ALA A 182 1.68 -16.50 -19.53
C ALA A 182 1.45 -15.14 -20.21
N CYS A 183 1.52 -14.05 -19.43
CA CYS A 183 1.34 -12.69 -19.93
C CYS A 183 2.66 -12.04 -20.39
N GLY A 184 3.81 -12.71 -20.18
CA GLY A 184 5.12 -12.10 -20.39
C GLY A 184 5.41 -10.92 -19.46
N ALA A 185 4.71 -10.85 -18.32
CA ALA A 185 4.89 -9.78 -17.35
C ALA A 185 6.12 -10.07 -16.46
N PRO A 186 6.92 -9.07 -16.09
CA PRO A 186 7.99 -9.24 -15.11
C PRO A 186 7.47 -9.77 -13.77
N ASP A 187 8.15 -10.74 -13.17
CA ASP A 187 7.75 -11.26 -11.86
C ASP A 187 7.98 -10.21 -10.76
N VAL A 188 6.95 -10.00 -9.93
CA VAL A 188 7.01 -9.08 -8.78
C VAL A 188 6.79 -9.78 -7.46
N GLN A 189 7.43 -9.26 -6.43
CA GLN A 189 7.12 -9.55 -5.04
C GLN A 189 6.34 -8.38 -4.45
N VAL A 190 5.16 -8.69 -3.92
CA VAL A 190 4.32 -7.74 -3.19
C VAL A 190 4.61 -7.87 -1.70
N LEU A 191 5.14 -6.81 -1.09
CA LEU A 191 5.51 -6.76 0.31
C LEU A 191 4.56 -5.83 1.06
N GLN A 192 4.00 -6.30 2.17
CA GLN A 192 3.20 -5.50 3.08
C GLN A 192 3.98 -5.19 4.36
N LEU A 193 3.83 -3.97 4.85
CA LEU A 193 4.31 -3.57 6.17
C LEU A 193 3.15 -3.73 7.17
N ALA A 194 3.19 -4.81 7.95
CA ALA A 194 2.18 -5.12 8.95
C ALA A 194 2.65 -4.75 10.35
N SER A 195 1.72 -4.29 11.20
CA SER A 195 1.95 -4.24 12.65
C SER A 195 2.02 -5.67 13.20
N PRO A 196 2.92 -5.97 14.16
CA PRO A 196 2.87 -7.21 14.90
C PRO A 196 1.52 -7.26 15.63
N GLY A 197 0.64 -8.17 15.22
CA GLY A 197 -0.77 -8.15 15.63
C GLY A 197 -0.94 -8.21 17.14
N ASP A 198 -1.77 -7.30 17.70
CA ASP A 198 -2.44 -7.24 19.03
C ASP A 198 -1.71 -7.76 20.29
N ALA A 199 -0.42 -8.08 20.23
CA ALA A 199 0.30 -8.70 21.34
C ALA A 199 0.96 -7.65 22.24
N SER A 200 0.20 -6.66 22.73
CA SER A 200 0.48 -5.77 23.88
C SER A 200 1.93 -5.30 24.14
N SER A 201 2.80 -5.31 23.13
CA SER A 201 4.21 -4.98 23.25
C SER A 201 4.35 -3.55 22.80
N ALA A 202 4.78 -2.68 23.72
CA ALA A 202 4.99 -1.25 23.51
C ALA A 202 6.11 -0.90 22.50
N GLY A 203 6.45 -1.82 21.58
CA GLY A 203 7.41 -1.62 20.50
C GLY A 203 6.69 -1.27 19.20
N THR A 204 7.09 -0.14 18.59
CA THR A 204 6.71 0.31 17.23
C THR A 204 7.44 -0.46 16.13
N GLU A 205 7.76 -1.72 16.37
CA GLU A 205 8.50 -2.53 15.42
C GLU A 205 7.53 -3.12 14.39
N TYR A 206 7.68 -2.73 13.13
CA TYR A 206 6.91 -3.29 12.02
C TYR A 206 7.73 -4.37 11.33
N VAL A 207 7.05 -5.32 10.71
CA VAL A 207 7.72 -6.39 9.95
C VAL A 207 7.24 -6.37 8.52
N ALA A 208 8.18 -6.40 7.58
CA ALA A 208 7.88 -6.60 6.17
C ALA A 208 7.55 -8.08 5.93
N GLN A 209 6.40 -8.33 5.31
CA GLN A 209 5.92 -9.68 5.00
C GLN A 209 5.51 -9.77 3.53
N PRO A 210 5.87 -10.86 2.83
CA PRO A 210 5.42 -11.07 1.46
C PRO A 210 3.94 -11.50 1.43
N ILE A 211 3.23 -11.03 0.41
CA ILE A 211 1.97 -11.59 -0.04
C ILE A 211 2.34 -12.71 -1.03
N GLY A 212 2.53 -13.92 -0.51
CA GLY A 212 3.22 -15.00 -1.23
C GLY A 212 2.34 -16.10 -1.82
N GLU A 213 1.11 -16.28 -1.34
CA GLU A 213 0.21 -17.31 -1.87
C GLU A 213 -0.61 -16.73 -3.03
N TYR A 214 -0.44 -17.30 -4.22
CA TYR A 214 -1.31 -17.06 -5.36
C TYR A 214 -2.70 -17.65 -5.11
N ASN A 215 -3.71 -17.04 -5.73
CA ASN A 215 -5.12 -17.44 -5.63
C ASN A 215 -5.71 -17.38 -4.21
N ALA A 216 -5.04 -16.67 -3.29
CA ALA A 216 -5.53 -16.37 -1.95
C ALA A 216 -6.07 -14.92 -1.88
N LEU A 217 -7.14 -14.71 -1.11
CA LEU A 217 -7.71 -13.38 -0.87
C LEU A 217 -7.07 -12.74 0.38
N TYR A 218 -6.44 -11.60 0.19
CA TYR A 218 -5.81 -10.78 1.21
C TYR A 218 -6.67 -9.57 1.57
N ASP A 219 -6.84 -9.33 2.87
CA ASP A 219 -7.47 -8.12 3.40
C ASP A 219 -6.37 -7.11 3.74
N LEU A 220 -6.38 -5.96 3.05
CA LEU A 220 -5.34 -4.94 3.18
C LEU A 220 -5.66 -3.89 4.25
N LYS A 221 -6.77 -4.01 4.99
CA LYS A 221 -7.20 -2.99 5.97
C LYS A 221 -6.18 -2.64 7.05
N ASN A 222 -5.34 -3.61 7.43
CA ASN A 222 -4.41 -3.47 8.56
C ASN A 222 -2.96 -3.21 8.14
N ILE A 223 -2.71 -2.95 6.84
CA ILE A 223 -1.35 -2.67 6.37
C ILE A 223 -1.04 -1.18 6.49
N LYS A 224 0.22 -0.86 6.82
CA LYS A 224 0.68 0.53 6.95
C LYS A 224 1.27 1.07 5.66
N ALA A 225 1.99 0.23 4.94
CA ALA A 225 2.59 0.54 3.66
C ALA A 225 2.66 -0.72 2.80
N ILE A 226 2.79 -0.54 1.50
CA ILE A 226 3.02 -1.59 0.52
C ILE A 226 4.29 -1.26 -0.29
N ALA A 227 5.02 -2.28 -0.71
CA ALA A 227 6.08 -2.18 -1.70
C ALA A 227 5.88 -3.25 -2.78
N ILE A 228 6.17 -2.89 -4.02
CA ILE A 228 6.14 -3.76 -5.19
C ILE A 228 7.55 -3.72 -5.75
N VAL A 229 8.26 -4.83 -5.65
CA VAL A 229 9.67 -4.94 -6.03
C VAL A 229 9.87 -6.15 -6.94
N PRO A 230 10.94 -6.21 -7.74
CA PRO A 230 11.28 -7.43 -8.48
C PRO A 230 11.44 -8.63 -7.53
N VAL A 231 11.10 -9.85 -7.95
CA VAL A 231 11.32 -11.06 -7.13
C VAL A 231 12.78 -11.31 -6.75
N THR A 232 13.73 -10.72 -7.50
CA THR A 232 15.17 -10.77 -7.23
C THR A 232 15.62 -9.77 -6.17
N SER A 233 14.74 -8.91 -5.68
CA SER A 233 15.02 -7.92 -4.64
C SER A 233 15.42 -8.60 -3.33
N THR A 234 16.48 -8.09 -2.71
CA THR A 234 16.89 -8.47 -1.35
C THR A 234 17.05 -7.25 -0.44
N LEU A 235 16.67 -6.06 -0.90
CA LEU A 235 16.93 -4.80 -0.20
C LEU A 235 16.05 -4.63 1.04
N ILE A 236 14.79 -5.09 0.97
CA ILE A 236 13.86 -5.07 2.09
C ILE A 236 14.04 -6.37 2.90
N PRO A 237 14.48 -6.31 4.18
CA PRO A 237 14.68 -7.49 4.99
C PRO A 237 13.33 -8.09 5.45
N ILE A 238 12.94 -9.21 4.83
CA ILE A 238 11.70 -9.92 5.16
C ILE A 238 11.81 -10.54 6.56
N GLY A 239 10.73 -10.41 7.36
CA GLY A 239 10.66 -11.00 8.69
C GLY A 239 11.48 -10.29 9.77
N GLN A 240 12.18 -9.20 9.44
CA GLN A 240 12.95 -8.41 10.39
C GLN A 240 12.23 -7.10 10.75
N PRO A 241 12.46 -6.55 11.96
CA PRO A 241 11.99 -5.23 12.34
C PRO A 241 12.50 -4.15 11.38
N ILE A 242 11.59 -3.33 10.87
CA ILE A 242 11.90 -2.20 9.98
C ILE A 242 11.01 -1.00 10.29
N THR A 243 11.57 0.20 10.21
CA THR A 243 10.77 1.43 10.35
C THR A 243 9.99 1.70 9.06
N PRO A 244 8.80 2.29 9.11
CA PRO A 244 8.02 2.58 7.91
C PRO A 244 8.75 3.46 6.88
N GLN A 245 9.49 4.47 7.36
CA GLN A 245 10.29 5.34 6.48
C GLN A 245 11.36 4.56 5.73
N LYS A 246 12.08 3.66 6.42
CA LYS A 246 13.11 2.82 5.79
C LYS A 246 12.51 1.84 4.79
N PHE A 247 11.36 1.24 5.12
CA PHE A 247 10.62 0.36 4.22
C PHE A 247 10.22 1.08 2.91
N LEU A 248 9.66 2.28 3.01
CA LEU A 248 9.28 3.09 1.84
C LEU A 248 10.50 3.48 1.01
N GLN A 249 11.57 3.95 1.66
CA GLN A 249 12.80 4.34 0.98
C GLN A 249 13.42 3.16 0.21
N MET A 250 13.46 1.97 0.82
CA MET A 250 13.98 0.77 0.16
C MET A 250 13.10 0.35 -1.01
N GLY A 251 11.78 0.30 -0.83
CA GLY A 251 10.88 -0.11 -1.92
C GLY A 251 10.87 0.85 -3.10
N GLN A 252 11.01 2.16 -2.86
CA GLN A 252 11.20 3.17 -3.92
C GLN A 252 12.55 3.06 -4.63
N GLY A 253 13.57 2.46 -4.00
CA GLY A 253 14.90 2.28 -4.58
C GLY A 253 14.97 1.20 -5.66
N GLU A 254 14.06 0.21 -5.64
CA GLU A 254 14.09 -0.94 -6.56
C GLU A 254 12.82 -1.11 -7.40
N GLY A 255 11.70 -0.55 -6.95
CA GLY A 255 10.42 -0.64 -7.64
C GLY A 255 9.50 0.51 -7.24
N GLY A 256 8.41 0.19 -6.55
CA GLY A 256 7.48 1.18 -6.02
C GLY A 256 7.13 0.90 -4.57
N ALA A 257 6.89 1.95 -3.78
CA ALA A 257 6.33 1.81 -2.44
C ALA A 257 5.47 3.02 -2.07
N GLN A 258 4.41 2.75 -1.29
CA GLN A 258 3.43 3.76 -0.91
C GLN A 258 2.91 3.51 0.52
N ALA A 259 2.78 4.60 1.27
CA ALA A 259 2.09 4.60 2.55
C ALA A 259 0.59 4.53 2.35
N ILE A 260 -0.09 3.68 3.12
CA ILE A 260 -1.54 3.46 3.02
C ILE A 260 -2.24 4.04 4.25
N ASN A 261 -1.91 3.54 5.46
CA ASN A 261 -2.56 3.93 6.71
C ASN A 261 -1.54 4.47 7.73
N MET A 262 -0.75 5.47 7.34
CA MET A 262 0.29 6.10 8.17
C MET A 262 -0.16 7.39 8.88
N ARG A 263 -1.46 7.60 9.04
CA ARG A 263 -2.00 8.73 9.82
C ARG A 263 -1.90 8.47 11.32
#